data_AF-A0A822DIC1-F1
#
_entry.id   AF-A0A822DIC1-F1
#
_cell.length_a   1.000
_cell.length_b   1.000
_cell.length_c   1.000
_cell.angle_alpha   90.00
_cell.angle_beta   90.00
_cell.angle_gamma   90.00
#
_symmetry.space_group_name_H-M   'P 1'
#
loop_
_entity.id
_entity.type
_entity.pdbx_description
1 polymer ?
#
loop_
_entity_poly.entity_id
_entity_poly.type
_entity_poly.pdbx_seq_one_letter_code
_entity_poly.pdbx_strand_id
1 'polypeptide(L)' 'ITTATISTTTITAATISTTSNTTATMSTNNNTTATISTTNNT' A
#
# COMPACT_ATOMS: atom_id res chain seq x y z
N ILE A 1 -6.29 -11.78 -10.17
CA ILE A 1 -5.64 -10.52 -9.75
C ILE A 1 -6.40 -10.04 -8.54
N THR A 2 -5.75 -10.01 -7.38
CA THR A 2 -6.34 -9.42 -6.17
C THR A 2 -5.92 -7.96 -6.12
N THR A 3 -6.66 -7.10 -5.41
CA THR A 3 -6.27 -5.70 -5.23
C THR A 3 -6.33 -5.35 -3.77
N ALA A 4 -5.28 -4.69 -3.27
CA ALA A 4 -5.25 -4.13 -1.92
C ALA A 4 -5.25 -2.60 -2.00
N THR A 5 -6.16 -1.97 -1.27
CA THR A 5 -6.29 -0.52 -1.23
C THR A 5 -6.28 -0.03 0.21
N ILE A 6 -5.43 0.98 0.49
CA ILE A 6 -5.47 1.73 1.75
C ILE A 6 -5.67 3.21 1.42
N SER A 7 -6.59 3.85 2.14
CA SER A 7 -6.80 5.29 2.12
C SER A 7 -6.78 5.84 3.54
N THR A 8 -5.90 6.81 3.78
CA THR A 8 -5.66 7.36 5.12
C THR A 8 -5.45 8.86 5.04
N THR A 9 -6.03 9.60 5.98
CA THR A 9 -6.09 11.07 5.96
C THR A 9 -5.12 11.77 6.90
N THR A 10 -4.67 11.13 7.99
CA THR A 10 -3.63 11.69 8.86
C THR A 10 -2.99 10.57 9.67
N ILE A 11 -1.78 10.15 9.28
CA ILE A 11 -1.01 9.13 10.00
C ILE A 11 0.47 9.37 9.79
N THR A 12 1.26 9.06 10.83
CA THR A 12 2.72 9.16 10.78
C THR A 12 3.32 8.23 9.73
N ALA A 13 2.76 7.02 9.57
CA ALA A 13 3.22 6.04 8.60
C ALA A 13 2.06 5.19 8.05
N ALA A 14 2.06 4.95 6.74
CA ALA A 14 1.16 4.03 6.06
C ALA A 14 1.96 2.93 5.35
N THR A 15 1.60 1.66 5.57
CA THR A 15 2.28 0.52 4.93
C THR A 15 1.26 -0.42 4.30
N ILE A 16 1.42 -0.70 3.01
CA ILE A 16 0.75 -1.81 2.31
C ILE A 16 1.82 -2.85 1.99
N SER A 17 1.57 -4.10 2.39
CA SER A 17 2.38 -5.26 1.97
C SER A 17 1.46 -6.29 1.34
N THR A 18 1.74 -6.65 0.09
CA THR A 18 0.96 -7.64 -0.66
C THR A 18 1.87 -8.66 -1.32
N THR A 19 1.45 -9.92 -1.33
CA THR A 19 2.10 -11.00 -2.06
C THR A 19 1.20 -11.49 -3.21
N SER A 20 1.83 -11.95 -4.29
CA SER A 20 1.20 -12.67 -5.43
C SER A 20 0.24 -11.84 -6.29
N ASN A 21 0.60 -11.56 -7.55
CA ASN A 21 -0.23 -10.97 -8.63
C ASN A 21 -1.34 -10.00 -8.15
N THR A 22 -0.98 -9.13 -7.21
CA THR A 22 -1.88 -8.21 -6.54
C THR A 22 -1.43 -6.80 -6.88
N THR A 23 -2.33 -6.00 -7.44
CA THR A 23 -2.10 -4.56 -7.59
C THR A 23 -2.32 -3.91 -6.23
N ALA A 24 -1.32 -3.16 -5.74
CA ALA A 24 -1.43 -2.38 -4.52
C ALA A 24 -1.62 -0.90 -4.88
N THR A 25 -2.61 -0.25 -4.25
CA THR A 25 -2.85 1.19 -4.41
C THR A 25 -2.98 1.84 -3.04
N MET A 26 -2.17 2.87 -2.78
CA MET A 26 -2.21 3.65 -1.55
C MET A 26 -2.54 5.10 -1.89
N SER A 27 -3.49 5.69 -1.18
CA SER A 27 -3.77 7.12 -1.22
C SER A 27 -3.63 7.71 0.18
N THR A 28 -2.77 8.71 0.29
CA THR A 28 -2.39 9.30 1.57
C THR A 28 -2.43 10.81 1.50
N ASN A 29 -2.99 11.46 2.51
CA ASN A 29 -2.90 12.91 2.69
C ASN A 29 -2.21 13.21 4.03
N ASN A 30 -1.25 14.13 4.03
CA ASN A 30 -0.48 14.53 5.23
C ASN A 30 0.20 13.36 5.97
N ASN A 31 0.99 12.56 5.23
CA ASN A 31 1.81 11.51 5.81
C ASN A 31 3.28 11.93 5.79
N THR A 32 4.00 11.60 6.87
CA THR A 32 5.46 11.74 6.89
C THR A 32 6.11 10.67 6.01
N THR A 33 5.62 9.42 6.08
CA THR A 33 6.15 8.30 5.29
C THR A 33 5.03 7.40 4.78
N ALA A 34 5.14 6.98 3.51
CA ALA A 34 4.28 5.99 2.88
C ALA A 34 5.13 4.92 2.19
N THR A 35 4.83 3.64 2.40
CA THR A 35 5.56 2.53 1.78
C THR A 35 4.61 1.48 1.23
N ILE A 36 4.75 1.19 -0.07
CA ILE A 36 4.07 0.08 -0.74
C ILE A 36 5.14 -0.96 -1.08
N SER A 37 4.97 -2.18 -0.59
CA SER A 37 5.81 -3.32 -0.96
C SER A 37 4.96 -4.39 -1.65
N THR A 38 5.34 -4.70 -2.89
CA THR A 38 4.70 -5.73 -3.70
C THR A 38 5.72 -6.80 -4.04
N THR A 39 5.48 -8.03 -3.59
CA THR A 39 6.28 -9.18 -4.00
C THR A 39 5.47 -10.05 -4.94
N ASN A 40 5.92 -10.18 -6.19
CA ASN A 40 5.33 -11.12 -7.13
C ASN A 40 6.10 -12.45 -7.05
N ASN A 41 5.39 -13.53 -6.71
CA ASN A 41 5.94 -14.88 -6.75
C ASN A 41 5.64 -15.44 -8.15
N THR A 42 6.54 -15.19 -9.11
CA THR A 42 6.54 -15.87 -10.41
C THR A 42 7.34 -17.15 -10.34
#